data_AF-A0A845TM72-F1
#
_entry.id   AF-A0A845TM72-F1
#
_cell.length_a   1.000
_cell.length_b   1.000
_cell.length_c   1.000
_cell.angle_alpha   90.00
_cell.angle_beta   90.00
_cell.angle_gamma   90.00
#
_symmetry.space_group_name_H-M   'P 1'
#
loop_
_entity.id
_entity.type
_entity.pdbx_description
1 polymer ?
#
loop_
_entity_poly.entity_id
_entity_poly.type
_entity_poly.pdbx_seq_one_letter_code
_entity_poly.pdbx_strand_id
1 'polypeptide(L)'
;MKKSTYLVSFFTTLLAACGGGGSSDPAPAASVPETTLSPTFGACFELKPGVKFITSNGYKKTVVQEMFNGVSAFGVNERRPNDTNFGTNYWVISGGFVHFLGSVDYDDRGLLSSYFVYSNSSQIPLNMVPGQTIKLAYTSTNTRAENQSVTTENKDSSLTFSGFENLTLGGRVFMNTCKMKDPSSIAGQTIVTWVAQGFGLIARENQDAQGAIIKDSRIELKTIVANP
;
A
#
# COMPACT_ATOMS: atom_id res chain seq x y z
N MET A 1 -20.69 -34.13 30.63
CA MET A 1 -19.87 -32.98 31.07
C MET A 1 -18.41 -33.39 31.13
N LYS A 2 -17.54 -32.55 30.52
CA LYS A 2 -16.12 -32.26 30.81
C LYS A 2 -15.14 -33.43 31.06
N LYS A 3 -14.19 -33.55 30.13
CA LYS A 3 -12.73 -33.25 30.26
C LYS A 3 -11.95 -34.43 30.89
N SER A 4 -11.21 -35.17 30.07
CA SER A 4 -9.79 -34.93 29.71
C SER A 4 -8.86 -35.28 30.87
N THR A 5 -7.88 -36.17 30.67
CA THR A 5 -6.45 -35.92 30.90
C THR A 5 -5.61 -37.12 30.42
N TYR A 6 -4.46 -36.72 29.90
CA TYR A 6 -3.32 -37.36 29.27
C TYR A 6 -2.64 -38.58 29.90
N LEU A 7 -1.81 -39.15 29.00
CA LEU A 7 -0.46 -39.70 29.17
C LEU A 7 -0.35 -41.17 29.58
N VAL A 8 0.46 -41.91 28.80
CA VAL A 8 1.73 -42.53 29.22
C VAL A 8 2.06 -43.68 28.25
N SER A 9 3.24 -43.63 27.63
CA SER A 9 4.21 -44.75 27.59
C SER A 9 5.39 -44.38 26.71
N PHE A 10 6.61 -44.29 27.25
CA PHE A 10 7.52 -45.39 27.65
C PHE A 10 8.13 -46.12 26.46
N PHE A 11 9.47 -46.21 26.48
CA PHE A 11 10.34 -47.40 26.38
C PHE A 11 11.73 -46.90 25.90
N THR A 12 12.76 -46.87 26.81
CA THR A 12 13.86 -47.87 26.99
C THR A 12 14.83 -47.94 25.78
N THR A 13 16.15 -48.16 25.86
CA THR A 13 17.08 -48.67 26.89
C THR A 13 18.53 -48.40 26.41
N LEU A 14 19.44 -48.22 27.39
CA LEU A 14 20.91 -48.41 27.46
C LEU A 14 21.81 -48.48 26.20
N LEU A 15 22.97 -47.79 26.25
CA LEU A 15 24.32 -48.40 26.18
C LEU A 15 25.46 -47.40 26.53
N ALA A 16 26.63 -47.96 26.82
CA ALA A 16 27.68 -47.50 27.72
C ALA A 16 28.72 -46.51 27.17
N ALA A 17 29.26 -45.71 28.11
CA ALA A 17 30.64 -45.29 28.36
C ALA A 17 31.65 -44.98 27.21
N CYS A 18 32.06 -43.71 27.23
CA CYS A 18 33.43 -43.16 27.26
C CYS A 18 34.39 -43.37 26.07
N GLY A 19 34.74 -42.26 25.41
CA GLY A 19 35.90 -42.15 24.53
C GLY A 19 35.92 -40.78 23.86
N GLY A 20 36.90 -39.94 24.21
CA GLY A 20 36.94 -38.51 23.90
C GLY A 20 37.23 -38.14 22.44
N GLY A 21 37.09 -36.84 22.18
CA GLY A 21 37.69 -36.16 21.03
C GLY A 21 36.71 -35.33 20.21
N GLY A 22 36.80 -34.01 20.35
CA GLY A 22 36.57 -33.05 19.26
C GLY A 22 35.13 -32.76 18.83
N SER A 23 34.86 -31.48 18.57
CA SER A 23 33.68 -30.94 17.88
C SER A 23 32.40 -30.88 18.71
N SER A 24 32.29 -29.81 19.49
CA SER A 24 31.02 -29.25 19.94
C SER A 24 30.30 -28.59 18.76
N ASP A 25 29.63 -29.40 17.93
CA ASP A 25 28.62 -28.90 17.00
C ASP A 25 27.28 -28.79 17.73
N PRO A 26 26.69 -27.58 17.86
CA PRO A 26 25.36 -27.45 18.41
C PRO A 26 24.34 -28.09 17.46
N ALA A 27 23.45 -28.91 18.00
CA ALA A 27 22.31 -29.45 17.27
C ALA A 27 21.54 -28.31 16.58
N PRO A 28 21.09 -28.47 15.32
CA PRO A 28 20.36 -27.43 14.63
C PRO A 28 19.11 -27.09 15.44
N ALA A 29 19.02 -25.82 15.85
CA ALA A 29 17.84 -25.30 16.53
C ALA A 29 16.62 -25.56 15.65
N ALA A 30 15.62 -26.25 16.21
CA ALA A 30 14.33 -26.39 15.56
C ALA A 30 13.80 -24.98 15.26
N SER A 31 13.63 -24.66 13.98
CA SER A 31 13.08 -23.38 13.53
C SER A 31 11.69 -23.22 14.13
N VAL A 32 11.53 -22.24 15.03
CA VAL A 32 10.23 -21.80 15.52
C VAL A 32 9.40 -21.41 14.29
N PRO A 33 8.15 -21.90 14.14
CA PRO A 33 7.30 -21.45 13.05
C PRO A 33 7.15 -19.93 13.16
N GLU A 34 7.64 -19.19 12.16
CA GLU A 34 7.31 -17.78 12.03
C GLU A 34 5.80 -17.68 12.00
N THR A 35 5.23 -17.08 13.04
CA THR A 35 3.80 -16.79 13.07
C THR A 35 3.57 -15.73 12.01
N THR A 36 3.18 -16.14 10.81
CA THR A 36 2.80 -15.22 9.74
C THR A 36 1.59 -14.44 10.24
N LEU A 37 1.80 -13.18 10.60
CA LEU A 37 0.71 -12.28 10.97
C LEU A 37 -0.29 -12.21 9.82
N SER A 38 -1.58 -12.34 10.13
CA SER A 38 -2.64 -12.14 9.16
C SER A 38 -2.49 -10.77 8.50
N PRO A 39 -2.71 -10.65 7.18
CA PRO A 39 -2.59 -9.37 6.50
C PRO A 39 -3.56 -8.34 7.10
N THR A 40 -3.08 -7.11 7.26
CA THR A 40 -3.90 -5.98 7.72
C THR A 40 -4.07 -4.97 6.59
N PHE A 41 -5.20 -4.26 6.59
CA PHE A 41 -5.44 -3.22 5.60
C PHE A 41 -4.39 -2.10 5.70
N GLY A 42 -4.05 -1.69 6.92
CA GLY A 42 -3.03 -0.68 7.17
C GLY A 42 -1.66 -1.01 6.57
N ALA A 43 -1.23 -2.28 6.56
CA ALA A 43 0.05 -2.69 6.01
C ALA A 43 0.19 -2.33 4.52
N CYS A 44 -0.90 -2.31 3.75
CA CYS A 44 -0.85 -1.92 2.34
C CYS A 44 -0.38 -0.47 2.13
N PHE A 45 -0.60 0.41 3.11
CA PHE A 45 -0.23 1.83 3.04
C PHE A 45 1.14 2.13 3.64
N GLU A 46 1.81 1.14 4.24
CA GLU A 46 3.19 1.30 4.70
C GLU A 46 4.11 1.35 3.48
N LEU A 47 4.70 2.51 3.23
CA LEU A 47 5.60 2.74 2.11
C LEU A 47 7.06 2.41 2.46
N LYS A 48 7.83 1.95 1.48
CA LYS A 48 9.28 1.73 1.62
C LYS A 48 10.04 2.73 0.75
N PRO A 49 10.64 3.79 1.34
CA PRO A 49 11.44 4.77 0.60
C PRO A 49 12.52 4.11 -0.26
N GLY A 50 12.73 4.67 -1.45
CA GLY A 50 13.70 4.17 -2.42
C GLY A 50 13.16 3.08 -3.35
N VAL A 51 11.96 2.54 -3.11
CA VAL A 51 11.26 1.70 -4.09
C VAL A 51 10.98 2.52 -5.36
N LYS A 52 11.29 1.95 -6.52
CA LYS A 52 11.08 2.55 -7.85
C LYS A 52 10.49 1.53 -8.80
N PHE A 53 9.47 1.93 -9.56
CA PHE A 53 8.85 1.08 -10.57
C PHE A 53 8.27 1.88 -11.74
N ILE A 54 7.99 1.19 -12.84
CA ILE A 54 7.40 1.74 -14.06
C ILE A 54 6.07 1.06 -14.31
N THR A 55 5.04 1.83 -14.62
CA THR A 55 3.70 1.32 -14.96
C THR A 55 3.55 1.06 -16.47
N SER A 56 2.51 0.34 -16.87
CA SER A 56 2.25 -0.06 -18.25
C SER A 56 2.10 1.11 -19.23
N ASN A 57 1.68 2.28 -18.74
CA ASN A 57 1.62 3.53 -19.49
C ASN A 57 2.94 4.34 -19.48
N GLY A 58 4.03 3.76 -18.97
CA GLY A 58 5.38 4.35 -18.98
C GLY A 58 5.68 5.34 -17.86
N TYR A 59 4.72 5.61 -16.97
CA TYR A 59 4.95 6.48 -15.82
C TYR A 59 5.91 5.82 -14.82
N LYS A 60 6.79 6.63 -14.25
CA LYS A 60 7.81 6.21 -13.30
C LYS A 60 7.37 6.63 -11.90
N LYS A 61 7.37 5.69 -10.96
CA LYS A 61 6.96 5.88 -9.57
C LYS A 61 8.18 5.73 -8.68
N THR A 62 8.36 6.66 -7.75
CA THR A 62 9.39 6.61 -6.72
C THR A 62 8.74 6.82 -5.36
N VAL A 63 8.96 5.90 -4.44
CA VAL A 63 8.54 6.04 -3.06
C VAL A 63 9.58 6.90 -2.32
N VAL A 64 9.10 7.97 -1.68
CA VAL A 64 9.93 8.96 -1.01
C VAL A 64 9.50 9.13 0.44
N GLN A 65 10.42 9.64 1.27
CA GLN A 65 10.12 10.19 2.58
C GLN A 65 10.72 11.59 2.64
N GLU A 66 9.88 12.59 2.86
CA GLU A 66 10.28 14.00 2.83
C GLU A 66 9.31 14.87 3.64
N MET A 67 9.63 16.15 3.79
CA MET A 67 8.77 17.10 4.50
C MET A 67 7.64 17.57 3.58
N PHE A 68 6.41 17.38 4.01
CA PHE A 68 5.21 17.92 3.38
C PHE A 68 4.42 18.74 4.41
N ASN A 69 4.20 20.03 4.13
CA ASN A 69 3.50 20.95 5.01
C ASN A 69 3.96 20.91 6.49
N GLY A 70 5.27 20.83 6.73
CA GLY A 70 5.84 20.75 8.08
C GLY A 70 5.78 19.38 8.75
N VAL A 71 5.32 18.34 8.05
CA VAL A 71 5.25 16.95 8.54
C VAL A 71 6.20 16.06 7.75
N SER A 72 7.00 15.23 8.41
CA SER A 72 7.75 14.16 7.73
C SER A 72 6.76 13.10 7.24
N ALA A 73 6.56 13.03 5.93
CA ALA A 73 5.56 12.19 5.29
C ALA A 73 6.20 11.19 4.32
N PHE A 74 5.49 10.08 4.09
CA PHE A 74 5.79 9.21 2.96
C PHE A 74 4.99 9.67 1.75
N GLY A 75 5.55 9.49 0.56
CA GLY A 75 4.84 9.81 -0.66
C GLY A 75 5.24 8.93 -1.83
N VAL A 76 4.42 8.98 -2.87
CA VAL A 76 4.71 8.37 -4.16
C VAL A 76 4.83 9.48 -5.19
N ASN A 77 6.07 9.81 -5.55
CA ASN A 77 6.36 10.71 -6.64
C ASN A 77 6.14 10.00 -7.96
N GLU A 78 5.44 10.65 -8.86
CA GLU A 78 5.11 10.17 -10.19
C GLU A 78 5.74 11.10 -11.23
N ARG A 79 6.45 10.51 -12.19
CA ARG A 79 7.03 11.18 -13.35
C ARG A 79 6.46 10.59 -14.62
N ARG A 80 6.21 11.47 -15.59
CA ARG A 80 5.77 11.11 -16.93
C ARG A 80 6.85 10.30 -17.66
N PRO A 81 6.52 9.62 -18.78
CA PRO A 81 7.50 8.88 -19.58
C PRO A 81 8.67 9.75 -20.07
N ASN A 82 8.43 11.05 -20.32
CA ASN A 82 9.43 12.04 -20.70
C ASN A 82 10.20 12.65 -19.52
N ASP A 83 10.13 12.02 -18.34
CA ASP A 83 10.83 12.41 -17.12
C ASP A 83 10.39 13.73 -16.45
N THR A 84 9.36 14.42 -16.93
CA THR A 84 8.79 15.56 -16.19
C THR A 84 7.99 15.08 -14.98
N ASN A 85 8.02 15.84 -13.88
CA ASN A 85 7.20 15.55 -12.71
C ASN A 85 5.72 15.66 -13.07
N PHE A 86 4.92 14.68 -12.66
CA PHE A 86 3.46 14.69 -12.78
C PHE A 86 2.83 15.13 -11.46
N GLY A 87 3.21 14.46 -10.38
CA GLY A 87 2.76 14.83 -9.04
C GLY A 87 3.29 13.91 -7.96
N THR A 88 3.01 14.26 -6.71
CA THR A 88 3.32 13.43 -5.54
C THR A 88 2.13 13.44 -4.60
N ASN A 89 1.71 12.27 -4.12
CA ASN A 89 0.70 12.13 -3.08
C ASN A 89 1.37 11.77 -1.76
N TYR A 90 0.95 12.39 -0.66
CA TYR A 90 1.58 12.24 0.66
C TYR A 90 0.61 11.73 1.72
N TRP A 91 1.10 10.84 2.57
CA TRP A 91 0.37 10.38 3.74
C TRP A 91 1.31 10.00 4.89
N VAL A 92 0.70 9.88 6.07
CA VAL A 92 1.32 9.31 7.27
C VAL A 92 0.40 8.28 7.87
N ILE A 93 0.97 7.36 8.64
CA ILE A 93 0.21 6.39 9.43
C ILE A 93 0.39 6.77 10.90
N SER A 94 -0.70 7.08 11.58
CA SER A 94 -0.68 7.44 13.00
C SER A 94 -2.06 7.29 13.62
N GLY A 95 -2.12 7.02 14.94
CA GLY A 95 -3.37 7.00 15.69
C GLY A 95 -4.42 5.98 15.22
N GLY A 96 -4.00 4.92 14.51
CA GLY A 96 -4.93 3.93 13.97
C GLY A 96 -5.50 4.26 12.58
N PHE A 97 -4.97 5.29 11.92
CA PHE A 97 -5.43 5.73 10.59
C PHE A 97 -4.27 5.92 9.61
N VAL A 98 -4.57 5.82 8.32
CA VAL A 98 -3.79 6.47 7.25
C VAL A 98 -4.36 7.87 7.07
N HIS A 99 -3.53 8.90 7.24
CA HIS A 99 -3.90 10.30 7.04
C HIS A 99 -3.35 10.76 5.69
N PHE A 100 -4.23 11.03 4.73
CA PHE A 100 -3.84 11.63 3.46
C PHE A 100 -3.63 13.12 3.68
N LEU A 101 -2.38 13.57 3.57
CA LEU A 101 -1.99 14.94 3.89
C LEU A 101 -2.25 15.90 2.74
N GLY A 102 -2.16 15.42 1.50
CA GLY A 102 -2.27 16.26 0.33
C GLY A 102 -1.50 15.73 -0.88
N SER A 103 -1.38 16.59 -1.88
CA SER A 103 -0.61 16.32 -3.09
C SER A 103 0.04 17.57 -3.67
N VAL A 104 1.02 17.35 -4.53
CA VAL A 104 1.64 18.38 -5.36
C VAL A 104 1.47 17.97 -6.81
N ASP A 105 0.98 18.87 -7.65
CA ASP A 105 0.73 18.63 -9.07
C ASP A 105 1.59 19.55 -9.93
N TYR A 106 2.02 19.02 -11.08
CA TYR A 106 2.87 19.70 -12.05
C TYR A 106 2.22 19.71 -13.43
N ASP A 107 2.39 20.80 -14.17
CA ASP A 107 1.95 20.92 -15.56
C ASP A 107 2.74 19.98 -16.49
N ASP A 108 2.39 19.94 -17.77
CA ASP A 108 3.03 19.04 -18.74
C ASP A 108 4.50 19.36 -19.02
N ARG A 109 4.95 20.58 -18.68
CA ARG A 109 6.34 21.00 -18.74
C ARG A 109 7.12 20.58 -17.50
N GLY A 110 6.44 20.06 -16.47
CA GLY A 110 7.03 19.70 -15.19
C GLY A 110 7.21 20.88 -14.24
N LEU A 111 6.53 22.00 -14.49
CA LEU A 111 6.50 23.15 -13.59
C LEU A 111 5.41 22.95 -12.54
N LEU A 112 5.66 23.39 -11.31
CA LEU A 112 4.67 23.33 -10.24
C LEU A 112 3.38 24.03 -10.70
N SER A 113 2.25 23.33 -10.62
CA SER A 113 0.94 23.84 -10.98
C SER A 113 0.11 24.14 -9.74
N SER A 114 0.01 23.17 -8.83
CA SER A 114 -0.89 23.22 -7.69
C SER A 114 -0.30 22.51 -6.49
N TYR A 115 -0.62 23.03 -5.31
CA TYR A 115 -0.25 22.45 -4.02
C TYR A 115 -1.53 22.26 -3.19
N PHE A 116 -1.88 21.02 -2.87
CA PHE A 116 -3.11 20.66 -2.16
C PHE A 116 -2.80 20.20 -0.75
N VAL A 117 -3.45 20.80 0.25
CA VAL A 117 -3.42 20.35 1.65
C VAL A 117 -4.80 19.88 2.05
N TYR A 118 -4.89 18.66 2.57
CA TYR A 118 -6.14 18.10 3.05
C TYR A 118 -6.30 18.31 4.55
N SER A 119 -7.54 18.50 5.01
CA SER A 119 -7.82 18.54 6.44
C SER A 119 -7.62 17.18 7.10
N ASN A 120 -7.46 17.19 8.44
CA ASN A 120 -7.23 16.00 9.25
C ASN A 120 -8.35 14.94 9.14
N SER A 121 -9.52 15.30 8.64
CA SER A 121 -10.62 14.36 8.38
C SER A 121 -10.38 13.49 7.14
N SER A 122 -9.36 13.79 6.32
CA SER A 122 -8.94 12.98 5.18
C SER A 122 -8.14 11.75 5.65
N GLN A 123 -8.84 10.81 6.29
CA GLN A 123 -8.22 9.67 6.95
C GLN A 123 -9.04 8.40 6.82
N ILE A 124 -8.38 7.27 6.68
CA ILE A 124 -9.01 5.94 6.60
C ILE A 124 -8.49 5.05 7.74
N PRO A 125 -9.36 4.24 8.37
CA PRO A 125 -8.94 3.40 9.49
C PRO A 125 -8.04 2.25 9.00
N LEU A 126 -7.03 1.89 9.80
CA LEU A 126 -6.08 0.80 9.45
C LEU A 126 -6.70 -0.60 9.57
N ASN A 127 -7.81 -0.73 10.29
CA ASN A 127 -8.48 -1.99 10.60
C ASN A 127 -9.72 -2.25 9.73
N MET A 128 -9.74 -1.71 8.50
CA MET A 128 -10.83 -2.03 7.57
C MET A 128 -10.92 -3.53 7.32
N VAL A 129 -12.14 -4.04 7.27
CA VAL A 129 -12.44 -5.44 6.95
C VAL A 129 -13.00 -5.56 5.52
N PRO A 130 -12.80 -6.71 4.83
CA PRO A 130 -13.34 -6.91 3.49
C PRO A 130 -14.85 -6.66 3.45
N GLY A 131 -15.30 -5.96 2.41
CA GLY A 131 -16.69 -5.50 2.22
C GLY A 131 -17.02 -4.17 2.92
N GLN A 132 -16.17 -3.68 3.83
CA GLN A 132 -16.41 -2.41 4.51
C GLN A 132 -16.27 -1.24 3.55
N THR A 133 -17.28 -0.36 3.59
CA THR A 133 -17.27 0.93 2.90
C THR A 133 -17.19 2.04 3.91
N ILE A 134 -16.35 3.04 3.62
CA ILE A 134 -16.27 4.28 4.38
C ILE A 134 -16.61 5.45 3.49
N LYS A 135 -17.14 6.51 4.11
CA LYS A 135 -17.32 7.82 3.48
C LYS A 135 -16.35 8.79 4.14
N LEU A 136 -15.70 9.59 3.33
CA LEU A 136 -14.72 10.59 3.73
C LEU A 136 -15.29 11.95 3.39
N ALA A 137 -15.45 12.80 4.41
CA ALA A 137 -15.79 14.20 4.25
C ALA A 137 -14.63 15.03 4.79
N TYR A 138 -13.95 15.76 3.91
CA TYR A 138 -12.76 16.54 4.24
C TYR A 138 -12.73 17.83 3.42
N THR A 139 -11.78 18.71 3.72
CA THR A 139 -11.54 19.90 2.91
C THR A 139 -10.22 19.77 2.19
N SER A 140 -10.16 20.29 0.97
CA SER A 140 -8.95 20.42 0.18
C SER A 140 -8.66 21.89 -0.07
N THR A 141 -7.53 22.36 0.44
CA THR A 141 -7.02 23.71 0.19
C THR A 141 -5.98 23.64 -0.90
N ASN A 142 -6.31 24.20 -2.06
CA ASN A 142 -5.43 24.30 -3.22
C ASN A 142 -4.76 25.67 -3.25
N THR A 143 -3.45 25.71 -3.38
CA THR A 143 -2.67 26.89 -3.74
C THR A 143 -2.13 26.72 -5.15
N ARG A 144 -2.58 27.56 -6.09
CA ARG A 144 -2.10 27.55 -7.48
C ARG A 144 -0.81 28.32 -7.61
N ALA A 145 0.20 27.73 -8.24
CA ALA A 145 1.52 28.34 -8.35
C ALA A 145 1.57 29.55 -9.29
N GLU A 146 0.78 29.54 -10.39
CA GLU A 146 0.78 30.58 -11.42
C GLU A 146 0.43 31.96 -10.88
N ASN A 147 -0.59 32.03 -10.01
CA ASN A 147 -1.16 33.29 -9.52
C ASN A 147 -1.23 33.38 -7.99
N GLN A 148 -0.71 32.36 -7.29
CA GLN A 148 -0.78 32.23 -5.83
C GLN A 148 -2.21 32.27 -5.26
N SER A 149 -3.23 31.98 -6.07
CA SER A 149 -4.61 31.94 -5.57
C SER A 149 -4.81 30.73 -4.67
N VAL A 150 -5.51 30.96 -3.55
CA VAL A 150 -5.85 29.92 -2.58
C VAL A 150 -7.36 29.68 -2.61
N THR A 151 -7.76 28.43 -2.78
CA THR A 151 -9.17 28.01 -2.74
C THR A 151 -9.34 26.81 -1.83
N THR A 152 -10.34 26.82 -0.97
CA THR A 152 -10.69 25.67 -0.13
C THR A 152 -12.05 25.14 -0.54
N GLU A 153 -12.12 23.83 -0.79
CA GLU A 153 -13.32 23.14 -1.21
C GLU A 153 -13.66 21.99 -0.25
N ASN A 154 -14.95 21.78 0.00
CA ASN A 154 -15.42 20.55 0.62
C ASN A 154 -15.32 19.41 -0.38
N LYS A 155 -14.82 18.26 0.07
CA LYS A 155 -14.68 17.04 -0.69
C LYS A 155 -15.38 15.90 0.01
N ASP A 156 -16.13 15.15 -0.78
CA ASP A 156 -16.71 13.87 -0.38
C ASP A 156 -16.10 12.77 -1.23
N SER A 157 -15.68 11.69 -0.58
CA SER A 157 -15.20 10.46 -1.23
C SER A 157 -15.79 9.25 -0.54
N SER A 158 -15.76 8.11 -1.21
CA SER A 158 -16.05 6.83 -0.59
C SER A 158 -15.12 5.75 -1.11
N LEU A 159 -14.69 4.89 -0.21
CA LEU A 159 -13.78 3.80 -0.49
C LEU A 159 -14.38 2.51 0.07
N THR A 160 -14.41 1.46 -0.73
CA THR A 160 -14.77 0.11 -0.29
C THR A 160 -13.53 -0.77 -0.32
N PHE A 161 -13.15 -1.34 0.83
CA PHE A 161 -12.12 -2.37 0.88
C PHE A 161 -12.73 -3.70 0.44
N SER A 162 -12.35 -4.20 -0.74
CA SER A 162 -12.91 -5.46 -1.27
C SER A 162 -12.28 -6.69 -0.63
N GLY A 163 -11.05 -6.58 -0.13
CA GLY A 163 -10.30 -7.66 0.47
C GLY A 163 -8.87 -7.75 -0.07
N PHE A 164 -8.18 -8.80 0.33
CA PHE A 164 -6.81 -9.06 -0.11
C PHE A 164 -6.78 -9.88 -1.40
N GLU A 165 -5.88 -9.53 -2.31
CA GLU A 165 -5.67 -10.24 -3.57
C GLU A 165 -4.17 -10.41 -3.83
N ASN A 166 -3.75 -11.58 -4.30
CA ASN A 166 -2.38 -11.79 -4.74
C ASN A 166 -2.27 -11.38 -6.22
N LEU A 167 -1.29 -10.54 -6.55
CA LEU A 167 -1.02 -10.13 -7.92
C LEU A 167 0.38 -10.54 -8.35
N THR A 168 0.51 -11.03 -9.59
CA THR A 168 1.83 -11.24 -10.20
C THR A 168 2.06 -10.14 -11.24
N LEU A 169 2.93 -9.19 -10.92
CA LEU A 169 3.21 -8.01 -11.73
C LEU A 169 4.72 -7.77 -11.82
N GLY A 170 5.20 -7.36 -13.00
CA GLY A 170 6.62 -7.10 -13.22
C GLY A 170 7.57 -8.23 -12.81
N GLY A 171 7.14 -9.49 -12.95
CA GLY A 171 7.92 -10.68 -12.58
C GLY A 171 7.96 -10.99 -11.07
N ARG A 172 7.17 -10.29 -10.25
CA ARG A 172 7.09 -10.49 -8.79
C ARG A 172 5.67 -10.84 -8.35
N VAL A 173 5.56 -11.73 -7.38
CA VAL A 173 4.31 -11.94 -6.63
C VAL A 173 4.21 -10.91 -5.50
N PHE A 174 3.14 -10.13 -5.53
CA PHE A 174 2.70 -9.25 -4.45
C PHE A 174 1.62 -9.97 -3.65
N MET A 175 1.99 -10.42 -2.47
CA MET A 175 1.06 -11.09 -1.56
C MET A 175 0.16 -10.08 -0.87
N ASN A 176 -1.11 -10.43 -0.65
CA ASN A 176 -2.05 -9.69 0.17
C ASN A 176 -2.20 -8.20 -0.20
N THR A 177 -2.25 -7.89 -1.50
CA THR A 177 -2.50 -6.51 -1.94
C THR A 177 -3.92 -6.09 -1.55
N CYS A 178 -4.09 -4.85 -1.09
CA CYS A 178 -5.42 -4.34 -0.76
C CYS A 178 -6.15 -3.97 -2.04
N LYS A 179 -7.18 -4.73 -2.38
CA LYS A 179 -8.11 -4.39 -3.46
C LYS A 179 -9.16 -3.42 -2.94
N MET A 180 -9.28 -2.28 -3.59
CA MET A 180 -10.25 -1.24 -3.20
C MET A 180 -11.10 -0.82 -4.39
N LYS A 181 -12.29 -0.30 -4.08
CA LYS A 181 -13.24 0.25 -5.05
C LYS A 181 -13.66 1.64 -4.64
N ASP A 182 -13.61 2.55 -5.60
CA ASP A 182 -14.01 3.94 -5.46
C ASP A 182 -15.01 4.30 -6.57
N PRO A 183 -16.02 5.16 -6.32
CA PRO A 183 -16.82 5.72 -7.40
C PRO A 183 -15.95 6.47 -8.40
N SER A 184 -16.21 6.28 -9.69
CA SER A 184 -15.65 7.14 -10.74
C SER A 184 -16.42 8.47 -10.80
N SER A 185 -15.81 9.48 -11.43
CA SER A 185 -16.51 10.70 -11.83
C SER A 185 -17.57 10.45 -12.91
N ILE A 186 -17.48 9.33 -13.63
CA ILE A 186 -18.48 8.90 -14.60
C ILE A 186 -19.51 8.02 -13.89
N ALA A 187 -20.78 8.45 -13.91
CA ALA A 187 -21.88 7.75 -13.26
C ALA A 187 -21.96 6.28 -13.68
N GLY A 188 -22.12 5.40 -12.70
CA GLY A 188 -22.16 3.95 -12.89
C GLY A 188 -20.79 3.28 -13.05
N GLN A 189 -19.70 4.02 -13.24
CA GLN A 189 -18.36 3.44 -13.30
C GLN A 189 -17.70 3.37 -11.91
N THR A 190 -16.86 2.36 -11.73
CA THR A 190 -16.07 2.13 -10.52
C THR A 190 -14.60 2.13 -10.87
N ILE A 191 -13.77 2.78 -10.05
CA ILE A 191 -12.32 2.65 -10.11
C ILE A 191 -11.94 1.50 -9.17
N VAL A 192 -11.22 0.52 -9.67
CA VAL A 192 -10.66 -0.58 -8.87
C VAL A 192 -9.16 -0.38 -8.75
N THR A 193 -8.64 -0.43 -7.53
CA THR A 193 -7.22 -0.21 -7.24
C THR A 193 -6.64 -1.35 -6.43
N TRP A 194 -5.34 -1.60 -6.61
CA TRP A 194 -4.56 -2.51 -5.79
C TRP A 194 -3.36 -1.80 -5.22
N VAL A 195 -3.28 -1.80 -3.89
CA VAL A 195 -2.20 -1.16 -3.13
C VAL A 195 -1.38 -2.25 -2.45
N ALA A 196 -0.06 -2.17 -2.59
CA ALA A 196 0.86 -3.13 -2.00
C ALA A 196 1.81 -2.45 -1.00
N GLN A 197 2.05 -3.14 0.11
CA GLN A 197 3.04 -2.76 1.11
C GLN A 197 4.39 -2.51 0.45
N GLY A 198 5.03 -1.43 0.84
CA GLY A 198 6.30 -0.93 0.32
C GLY A 198 6.17 -0.11 -0.97
N PHE A 199 5.15 -0.33 -1.78
CA PHE A 199 5.04 0.24 -3.14
C PHE A 199 3.96 1.30 -3.29
N GLY A 200 2.86 1.21 -2.54
CA GLY A 200 1.66 2.01 -2.78
C GLY A 200 0.81 1.42 -3.91
N LEU A 201 0.18 2.28 -4.72
CA LEU A 201 -0.69 1.87 -5.84
C LEU A 201 0.12 1.17 -6.94
N ILE A 202 -0.11 -0.14 -7.12
CA ILE A 202 0.59 -0.96 -8.12
C ILE A 202 -0.30 -1.34 -9.31
N ALA A 203 -1.62 -1.24 -9.18
CA ALA A 203 -2.52 -1.41 -10.31
C ALA A 203 -3.82 -0.62 -10.12
N ARG A 204 -4.41 -0.20 -11.23
CA ARG A 204 -5.75 0.36 -11.30
C ARG A 204 -6.44 0.00 -12.60
N GLU A 205 -7.76 -0.05 -12.58
CA GLU A 205 -8.61 -0.15 -13.77
C GLU A 205 -9.94 0.55 -13.51
N ASN A 206 -10.67 0.85 -14.58
CA ASN A 206 -12.05 1.31 -14.46
C ASN A 206 -12.98 0.16 -14.89
N GLN A 207 -14.07 -0.01 -14.16
CA GLN A 207 -15.12 -0.96 -14.47
C GLN A 207 -16.42 -0.20 -14.80
N ASP A 208 -17.19 -0.71 -15.75
CA ASP A 208 -18.52 -0.21 -16.05
C ASP A 208 -19.56 -0.60 -14.97
N ALA A 209 -20.82 -0.24 -15.19
CA ALA A 209 -21.90 -0.51 -14.25
C ALA A 209 -22.19 -2.01 -14.05
N GLN A 210 -21.72 -2.86 -14.97
CA GLN A 210 -21.84 -4.31 -14.93
C GLN A 210 -20.59 -4.96 -14.30
N GLY A 211 -19.58 -4.17 -13.92
CA GLY A 211 -18.32 -4.65 -13.38
C GLY A 211 -17.33 -5.13 -14.44
N ALA A 212 -17.62 -4.94 -15.73
CA ALA A 212 -16.70 -5.28 -16.80
C ALA A 212 -15.60 -4.24 -16.93
N ILE A 213 -14.36 -4.69 -17.16
CA ILE A 213 -13.21 -3.80 -17.31
C ILE A 213 -13.39 -2.96 -18.57
N ILE A 214 -13.32 -1.64 -18.40
CA ILE A 214 -13.34 -0.70 -19.51
C ILE A 214 -12.04 -0.86 -20.30
N LYS A 215 -12.17 -1.05 -21.62
CA LYS A 215 -11.05 -1.24 -22.53
C LYS A 215 -9.98 -0.15 -22.33
N ASP A 216 -8.72 -0.57 -22.32
CA ASP A 216 -7.53 0.29 -22.21
C ASP A 216 -7.44 1.11 -20.89
N SER A 217 -8.32 0.87 -19.92
CA SER A 217 -8.31 1.58 -18.63
C SER A 217 -7.29 1.04 -17.62
N ARG A 218 -6.81 -0.20 -17.82
CA ARG A 218 -5.94 -0.88 -16.87
C ARG A 218 -4.51 -0.35 -16.95
N ILE A 219 -4.04 0.18 -15.83
CA ILE A 219 -2.66 0.65 -15.64
C ILE A 219 -2.07 -0.15 -14.48
N GLU A 220 -0.94 -0.80 -14.70
CA GLU A 220 -0.34 -1.67 -13.68
C GLU A 220 1.18 -1.58 -13.69
N LEU A 221 1.81 -1.96 -12.58
CA LEU A 221 3.25 -2.11 -12.45
C LEU A 221 3.74 -3.11 -13.49
N LYS A 222 4.65 -2.64 -14.36
CA LYS A 222 5.25 -3.43 -15.43
C LYS A 222 6.70 -3.78 -15.14
N THR A 223 7.44 -2.91 -14.45
CA THR A 223 8.88 -3.11 -14.21
C THR A 223 9.26 -2.56 -12.84
N ILE A 224 9.94 -3.37 -12.03
CA ILE A 224 10.56 -2.94 -10.78
C ILE A 224 11.97 -2.46 -11.11
N VAL A 225 12.27 -1.21 -10.80
CA VAL A 225 13.59 -0.59 -11.07
C VAL A 225 14.48 -0.68 -9.84
N ALA A 226 13.91 -0.45 -8.65
CA ALA A 226 14.61 -0.60 -7.39
C ALA A 226 13.64 -1.07 -6.30
N ASN A 227 14.11 -1.99 -5.47
CA ASN A 227 13.43 -2.41 -4.25
C ASN A 227 14.53 -2.72 -3.23
N PRO A 228 15.07 -1.69 -2.55
CA PRO A 228 16.05 -1.86 -1.48
C PRO A 228 15.44 -2.61 -0.30
#